data_AF-A0A0M3J6R8-F1
#
_entry.id   AF-A0A0M3J6R8-F1
#
_cell.length_a   1.000
_cell.length_b   1.000
_cell.length_c   1.000
_cell.angle_alpha   90.00
_cell.angle_beta   90.00
_cell.angle_gamma   90.00
#
_symmetry.space_group_name_H-M   'P 1'
#
loop_
_entity.id
_entity.type
_entity.pdbx_description
1 polymer ?
#
loop_
_entity_poly.entity_id
_entity_poly.type
_entity_poly.pdbx_seq_one_letter_code
_entity_poly.pdbx_strand_id
1 'polypeptide(L)'
;MPTFYVMNPPDLRDASARARLNELIYRLEHTEYSIGRVSTNFWLWEYQRFLNDFPNITYTTGFYDQKNLYDFFSQFDYQQYRPHVKMSANSSNGEPCIQAFTFQTSFYGLDSWDKRQVCF
;
A
#
# COMPACT_ATOMS: atom_id res chain seq x y z
N MET A 1 -14.32 -4.45 -6.33
CA MET A 1 -13.73 -3.68 -5.21
C MET A 1 -13.08 -2.42 -5.76
N PRO A 2 -13.31 -1.23 -5.16
CA PRO A 2 -12.64 0.01 -5.57
C PRO A 2 -11.13 -0.11 -5.52
N THR A 3 -10.47 0.44 -6.54
CA THR A 3 -9.01 0.51 -6.64
C THR A 3 -8.57 1.96 -6.56
N PHE A 4 -7.70 2.25 -5.61
CA PHE A 4 -7.13 3.59 -5.40
C PHE A 4 -5.76 3.65 -6.03
N TYR A 5 -5.50 4.71 -6.79
CA TYR A 5 -4.24 4.93 -7.51
C TYR A 5 -3.45 6.02 -6.80
N VAL A 6 -2.31 5.66 -6.22
CA VAL A 6 -1.37 6.60 -5.62
C VAL A 6 -0.29 6.90 -6.66
N MET A 7 -0.40 8.07 -7.27
CA MET A 7 0.57 8.59 -8.22
C MET A 7 1.61 9.44 -7.48
N ASN A 8 2.90 9.23 -7.75
CA ASN A 8 4.02 9.94 -7.12
C ASN A 8 3.93 9.92 -5.58
N PRO A 9 4.09 8.74 -4.96
CA PRO A 9 4.05 8.65 -3.51
C PRO A 9 5.20 9.45 -2.88
N PRO A 10 5.01 9.95 -1.65
CA PRO A 10 6.10 10.58 -0.91
C PRO A 10 7.19 9.55 -0.58
N ASP A 11 8.35 10.03 -0.18
CA ASP A 11 9.45 9.16 0.26
C ASP A 11 9.03 8.34 1.49
N LEU A 12 8.92 7.02 1.32
CA LEU A 12 8.44 6.09 2.34
C LEU A 12 9.53 5.75 3.38
N ARG A 13 10.78 6.20 3.20
CA ARG A 13 11.80 6.15 4.26
C ARG A 13 11.39 7.04 5.43
N ASP A 14 10.75 8.18 5.13
CA ASP A 14 10.27 9.12 6.14
C ASP A 14 9.09 8.52 6.92
N ALA A 15 9.22 8.52 8.25
CA ALA A 15 8.16 8.11 9.15
C ALA A 15 6.93 9.03 9.03
N SER A 16 7.12 10.33 8.79
CA SER A 16 6.03 11.30 8.69
C SER A 16 5.18 11.06 7.43
N ALA A 17 5.83 10.79 6.30
CA ALA A 17 5.17 10.43 5.05
C ALA A 17 4.36 9.13 5.18
N ARG A 18 4.94 8.12 5.81
CA ARG A 18 4.23 6.86 6.11
C ARG A 18 3.04 7.07 7.04
N ALA A 19 3.18 7.89 8.07
CA ALA A 19 2.08 8.20 9.00
C ALA A 19 0.91 8.86 8.27
N ARG A 20 1.16 9.80 7.35
CA ARG A 20 0.11 10.44 6.55
C ARG A 20 -0.62 9.46 5.62
N LEU A 21 0.10 8.55 4.98
CA LEU A 21 -0.52 7.50 4.16
C LEU A 21 -1.38 6.55 5.00
N ASN A 22 -0.86 6.14 6.15
CA ASN A 22 -1.62 5.31 7.09
C ASN A 22 -2.87 6.02 7.59
N GLU A 23 -2.79 7.32 7.87
CA GLU A 23 -3.95 8.12 8.26
C GLU A 23 -5.01 8.17 7.15
N LEU A 24 -4.58 8.35 5.89
CA LEU A 24 -5.50 8.36 4.74
C LEU A 24 -6.23 7.02 4.61
N ILE A 25 -5.50 5.91 4.72
CA ILE A 25 -6.09 4.56 4.66
C ILE A 25 -7.03 4.34 5.84
N TYR A 26 -6.62 4.75 7.05
CA TYR A 26 -7.45 4.67 8.23
C TYR A 26 -8.78 5.43 8.05
N ARG A 27 -8.74 6.64 7.48
CA ARG A 27 -9.95 7.42 7.17
C ARG A 27 -10.84 6.70 6.16
N LEU A 28 -10.27 6.12 5.10
CA LEU A 28 -11.02 5.32 4.13
C LEU A 28 -11.68 4.11 4.80
N GLU A 29 -10.96 3.43 5.69
CA GLU A 29 -11.45 2.27 6.43
C GLU A 29 -12.56 2.60 7.43
N HIS A 30 -12.68 3.85 7.88
CA HIS A 30 -13.71 4.34 8.79
C HIS A 30 -14.76 5.21 8.10
N THR A 31 -14.72 5.31 6.77
CA THR A 31 -15.75 6.01 6.00
C THR A 31 -17.03 5.17 6.01
N GLU A 32 -18.18 5.83 5.90
CA GLU A 32 -19.47 5.13 5.81
C GLU A 32 -19.43 4.04 4.74
N TYR A 33 -20.04 2.91 5.07
CA TYR A 33 -20.06 1.70 4.25
C TYR A 33 -18.71 1.00 4.08
N SER A 34 -17.60 1.44 4.68
CA SER A 34 -16.36 0.66 4.65
C SER A 34 -16.52 -0.70 5.34
N ILE A 35 -15.96 -1.76 4.73
CA ILE A 35 -15.86 -3.09 5.34
C ILE A 35 -14.77 -3.11 6.43
N GLY A 36 -13.88 -2.10 6.43
CA GLY A 36 -12.80 -1.94 7.39
C GLY A 36 -11.53 -2.67 6.98
N ARG A 37 -10.55 -2.65 7.90
CA ARG A 37 -9.15 -3.06 7.69
C ARG A 37 -8.96 -4.45 7.10
N VAL A 38 -9.85 -5.39 7.42
CA VAL A 38 -9.77 -6.78 6.94
C VAL A 38 -9.96 -6.88 5.42
N SER A 39 -10.54 -5.85 4.81
CA SER A 39 -10.81 -5.79 3.37
C SER A 39 -9.81 -4.94 2.58
N THR A 40 -8.83 -4.35 3.26
CA THR A 40 -7.83 -3.47 2.64
C THR A 40 -6.61 -4.28 2.22
N ASN A 41 -6.40 -4.40 0.92
CA ASN A 41 -5.23 -5.04 0.33
C ASN A 41 -4.13 -3.99 0.09
N PHE A 42 -3.18 -3.88 1.04
CA PHE A 42 -2.15 -2.84 1.03
C PHE A 42 -0.73 -3.39 1.25
N TRP A 43 0.07 -3.36 0.19
CA TRP A 43 1.42 -3.94 0.13
C TRP A 43 2.39 -3.35 1.16
N LEU A 44 2.25 -2.07 1.52
CA LEU A 44 3.21 -1.38 2.39
C LEU A 44 3.20 -1.92 3.82
N TRP A 45 2.03 -2.37 4.32
CA TRP A 45 1.93 -2.96 5.65
C TRP A 45 2.61 -4.31 5.71
N GLU A 46 2.37 -5.16 4.72
CA GLU A 46 3.04 -6.46 4.64
C GLU A 46 4.54 -6.30 4.41
N TYR A 47 4.96 -5.30 3.61
CA TYR A 47 6.38 -4.99 3.44
C TYR A 47 7.04 -4.51 4.75
N GLN A 48 6.36 -3.67 5.54
CA GLN A 48 6.88 -3.25 6.85
C GLN A 48 7.02 -4.41 7.83
N ARG A 49 6.08 -5.37 7.81
CA ARG A 49 6.17 -6.60 8.60
C ARG A 49 7.36 -7.45 8.16
N PHE A 50 7.49 -7.69 6.86
CA PHE A 50 8.64 -8.41 6.29
C PHE A 50 9.97 -7.77 6.70
N LEU A 51 10.08 -6.44 6.65
CA LEU A 51 11.29 -5.73 7.07
C LEU A 51 11.57 -5.83 8.58
N ASN A 52 10.53 -5.89 9.42
CA ASN A 52 10.70 -6.05 10.87
C ASN A 52 11.29 -7.40 11.27
N ASP A 53 11.13 -8.42 10.44
CA ASP A 53 11.72 -9.74 10.69
C ASP A 53 13.25 -9.73 10.53
N PHE A 54 13.83 -8.68 9.92
CA PHE A 54 15.27 -8.51 9.79
C PHE A 54 15.80 -7.48 10.81
N PRO A 55 16.46 -7.91 11.89
CA PRO A 55 16.89 -7.02 12.96
C PRO A 55 17.97 -6.00 12.54
N ASN A 56 18.59 -6.21 11.37
CA ASN A 56 19.67 -5.35 10.86
C ASN A 56 19.18 -4.29 9.85
N ILE A 57 17.90 -4.25 9.50
CA ILE A 57 17.36 -3.30 8.52
C ILE A 57 16.78 -2.09 9.24
N THR A 58 17.31 -0.90 8.91
CA THR A 58 16.71 0.37 9.33
C THR A 58 15.83 0.90 8.21
N TYR A 59 14.61 1.34 8.52
CA TYR A 59 13.68 1.88 7.53
C TYR A 59 14.22 3.11 6.77
N THR A 60 15.13 3.87 7.38
CA THR A 60 15.70 5.07 6.76
C THR A 60 16.67 4.74 5.63
N THR A 61 17.29 3.56 5.64
CA THR A 61 18.34 3.18 4.68
C THR A 61 17.97 1.96 3.85
N GLY A 62 17.30 0.97 4.44
CA GLY A 62 17.02 -0.31 3.80
C GLY A 62 15.62 -0.47 3.21
N PHE A 63 14.75 0.55 3.32
CA PHE A 63 13.37 0.48 2.82
C PHE A 63 13.29 0.37 1.29
N TYR A 64 14.22 0.99 0.56
CA TYR A 64 14.31 0.87 -0.90
C TYR A 64 15.50 0.01 -1.34
N ASP A 65 15.97 -0.87 -0.47
CA ASP A 65 16.98 -1.84 -0.88
C ASP A 65 16.36 -2.81 -1.90
N GLN A 66 16.92 -2.79 -3.10
CA GLN A 66 16.45 -3.59 -4.23
C GLN A 66 16.42 -5.07 -3.89
N LYS A 67 17.37 -5.54 -3.08
CA LYS A 67 17.40 -6.93 -2.64
C LYS A 67 16.15 -7.28 -1.81
N ASN A 68 15.85 -6.49 -0.79
CA ASN A 68 14.71 -6.74 0.09
C ASN A 68 13.37 -6.60 -0.65
N LEU A 69 13.27 -5.62 -1.56
CA LEU A 69 12.09 -5.48 -2.42
C LEU A 69 11.93 -6.68 -3.36
N TYR A 70 13.01 -7.12 -4.01
CA TYR A 70 12.98 -8.30 -4.87
C TYR A 70 12.58 -9.55 -4.09
N ASP A 71 13.22 -9.78 -2.94
CA ASP A 71 12.95 -10.92 -2.06
C ASP A 71 11.49 -10.89 -1.60
N PHE A 72 10.96 -9.73 -1.20
CA PHE A 72 9.55 -9.55 -0.86
C PHE A 72 8.61 -9.93 -2.03
N PHE A 73 8.79 -9.36 -3.23
CA PHE A 73 7.90 -9.66 -4.36
C PHE A 73 8.07 -11.06 -4.95
N SER A 74 9.17 -11.75 -4.63
CA SER A 74 9.44 -13.12 -5.06
C SER A 74 8.73 -14.17 -4.18
N GLN A 75 8.32 -13.81 -2.96
CA GLN A 75 7.60 -14.70 -2.07
C GLN A 75 6.18 -14.94 -2.55
N PHE A 76 5.74 -16.20 -2.47
CA PHE A 76 4.44 -16.64 -2.98
C PHE A 76 3.27 -15.81 -2.42
N ASP A 77 3.30 -15.50 -1.13
CA ASP A 77 2.24 -14.74 -0.44
C ASP A 77 2.14 -13.27 -0.88
N TYR A 78 3.26 -12.71 -1.37
CA TYR A 78 3.39 -11.28 -1.69
C TYR A 78 3.49 -11.00 -3.19
N GLN A 79 3.65 -12.03 -4.02
CA GLN A 79 3.72 -11.90 -5.48
C GLN A 79 2.47 -11.22 -6.05
N GLN A 80 1.31 -11.38 -5.40
CA GLN A 80 0.06 -10.71 -5.74
C GLN A 80 0.17 -9.18 -5.77
N TYR A 81 1.08 -8.57 -4.99
CA TYR A 81 1.26 -7.11 -4.93
C TYR A 81 2.12 -6.57 -6.07
N ARG A 82 2.93 -7.41 -6.72
CA ARG A 82 3.88 -6.99 -7.76
C ARG A 82 3.24 -6.22 -8.93
N PRO A 83 2.08 -6.63 -9.50
CA PRO A 83 1.42 -5.87 -10.57
C PRO A 83 0.85 -4.53 -10.10
N HIS A 84 0.64 -4.37 -8.79
CA HIS A 84 0.08 -3.17 -8.18
C HIS A 84 1.12 -2.13 -7.78
N VAL A 85 2.42 -2.43 -7.92
CA VAL A 85 3.52 -1.52 -7.58
C VAL A 85 4.37 -1.26 -8.80
N LYS A 86 4.42 0.01 -9.22
CA LYS A 86 5.27 0.46 -10.32
C LYS A 86 6.59 1.00 -9.77
N MET A 87 7.66 0.30 -10.10
CA MET A 87 9.03 0.72 -9.78
C MET A 87 9.69 1.43 -10.95
N SER A 88 10.52 2.42 -10.64
CA SER A 88 11.45 3.07 -11.54
C SER A 88 12.56 2.09 -11.91
N ALA A 89 12.83 1.91 -13.20
CA ALA A 89 13.92 1.05 -13.66
C ALA A 89 15.32 1.69 -13.45
N ASN A 90 15.38 3.01 -13.23
CA ASN A 90 16.62 3.78 -13.24
C ASN A 90 17.09 4.26 -11.86
N SER A 91 16.45 3.85 -10.76
CA SER A 91 16.85 4.24 -9.40
C SER A 91 18.03 3.42 -8.92
N SER A 92 19.06 4.06 -8.36
CA SER A 92 20.15 3.41 -7.64
C SER A 92 19.65 2.71 -6.37
N ASN A 93 20.41 1.73 -5.87
CA ASN A 93 20.03 0.98 -4.67
C ASN A 93 19.89 1.92 -3.46
N GLY A 94 18.76 1.89 -2.75
CA GLY A 94 18.47 2.75 -1.59
C GLY A 94 17.77 4.08 -1.92
N GLU A 95 17.67 4.47 -3.19
CA GLU A 95 16.88 5.64 -3.63
C GLU A 95 15.40 5.27 -3.80
N PRO A 96 14.47 6.24 -3.62
CA PRO A 96 13.04 5.99 -3.76
C PRO A 96 12.71 5.48 -5.18
N CYS A 97 12.45 4.18 -5.26
CA CYS A 97 12.23 3.48 -6.52
C CYS A 97 10.76 3.35 -6.89
N ILE A 98 9.82 3.68 -6.01
CA ILE A 98 8.38 3.48 -6.24
C ILE A 98 7.77 4.74 -6.85
N GLN A 99 7.31 4.65 -8.10
CA GLN A 99 6.72 5.77 -8.84
C GLN A 99 5.20 5.87 -8.65
N ALA A 100 4.55 4.72 -8.58
CA ALA A 100 3.11 4.64 -8.37
C ALA A 100 2.77 3.30 -7.75
N PHE A 101 1.69 3.24 -6.99
CA PHE A 101 1.12 1.98 -6.57
C PHE A 101 -0.39 2.08 -6.48
N THR A 102 -1.04 0.92 -6.51
CA THR A 102 -2.47 0.80 -6.29
C THR A 102 -2.75 -0.01 -5.04
N PHE A 103 -3.82 0.32 -4.34
CA PHE A 103 -4.35 -0.51 -3.27
C PHE A 103 -5.86 -0.63 -3.42
N GLN A 104 -6.42 -1.69 -2.84
CA GLN A 104 -7.86 -1.95 -2.90
C GLN A 104 -8.41 -1.97 -1.49
N THR A 105 -9.57 -1.38 -1.29
CA THR A 105 -10.34 -1.51 -0.04
C THR A 105 -11.81 -1.62 -0.39
N SER A 106 -12.55 -2.36 0.41
CA SER A 106 -13.93 -2.73 0.08
C SER A 106 -14.93 -1.92 0.89
N PHE A 107 -16.05 -1.60 0.25
CA PHE A 107 -17.18 -0.94 0.88
C PHE A 107 -18.44 -1.77 0.63
N TYR A 108 -19.27 -1.91 1.66
CA TYR A 108 -20.62 -2.43 1.61
C TYR A 108 -21.49 -1.62 0.65
N GLY A 109 -22.38 -2.28 -0.10
CA GLY A 109 -23.43 -1.62 -0.86
C GLY A 109 -23.02 -0.92 -2.17
N LEU A 110 -21.76 -1.09 -2.63
CA LEU A 110 -21.32 -0.60 -3.94
C LEU A 110 -21.97 -1.34 -5.12
N ASP A 111 -22.53 -2.52 -4.87
CA ASP A 111 -22.98 -3.46 -5.91
C ASP A 111 -24.44 -3.25 -6.36
N SER A 112 -25.17 -2.30 -5.77
CA SER A 112 -26.58 -2.05 -6.12
C SER A 112 -26.85 -0.57 -6.38
N TRP A 113 -27.01 -0.24 -7.66
CA TRP A 113 -27.48 1.09 -8.12
C TRP A 113 -28.83 1.46 -7.46
N ASP A 114 -29.69 0.47 -7.20
CA ASP A 114 -31.01 0.63 -6.58
C ASP A 114 -30.98 1.14 -5.14
N LYS A 115 -29.89 0.95 -4.39
CA LYS A 115 -29.81 1.41 -2.98
C LYS A 115 -29.39 2.88 -2.83
N ARG A 116 -29.05 3.57 -3.93
CA ARG A 116 -28.63 4.99 -3.90
C ARG A 116 -29.78 5.99 -3.97
N GLN A 117 -31.03 5.56 -4.18
CA GLN A 117 -32.18 6.46 -4.37
C GLN A 117 -32.93 6.83 -3.08
N VAL A 118 -32.54 6.31 -1.92
CA VAL A 118 -33.32 6.49 -0.67
C VAL A 118 -32.69 7.54 0.25
N CYS A 119 -32.48 8.75 -0.28
CA CYS A 119 -32.32 9.97 0.52
C CYS A 119 -32.99 11.12 -0.24
N PHE A 120 -34.31 11.27 -0.08
CA PHE A 120 -35.07 12.49 -0.34
C PHE A 120 -35.94 12.78 0.88
#